data_AF-A0A2R6J7E3-F1
#
_entry.id   AF-A0A2R6J7E3-F1
#
_cell.length_a   1.000
_cell.length_b   1.000
_cell.length_c   1.000
_cell.angle_alpha   90.00
_cell.angle_beta   90.00
_cell.angle_gamma   90.00
#
_symmetry.space_group_name_H-M   'P 1'
#
loop_
_entity.id
_entity.type
_entity.pdbx_description
1 polymer ?
#
loop_
_entity_poly.entity_id
_entity_poly.type
_entity_poly.pdbx_seq_one_letter_code
_entity_poly.pdbx_strand_id
1 'polypeptide(L)'
;DIPEYVADGAAALGVTGLDQTRESDVELVDLLDLEFGECRLVLAAPEEGGVTAPEELSGGTVATEFPRVTERYFEEVGVAPDVIEVSGATELTPNVDIADAIVDITSTGTTLRMNRLEVVDEVLESSVRLFAHPDVADDPKVGQVRTAFRSVLDAEGKRYLMMNVPEEALDDVRDVIPGMGGPTVMDVAGEDDGDLAVHVVVDEREVFEVIPELKAAGASDVLVTEIERLVE
;
A
#
# COMPACT_ATOMS: atom_id res chain seq x y z
N ASP A 1 -20.45 -1.16 3.62
CA ASP A 1 -21.03 0.07 4.25
C ASP A 1 -20.24 1.35 4.00
N ILE A 2 -18.92 1.42 4.26
CA ILE A 2 -18.17 2.69 4.11
C ILE A 2 -18.36 3.34 2.73
N PRO A 3 -18.24 2.62 1.59
CA PRO A 3 -18.47 3.23 0.28
C PRO A 3 -19.86 3.87 0.14
N GLU A 4 -20.89 3.17 0.59
CA GLU A 4 -22.29 3.64 0.55
C GLU A 4 -22.51 4.87 1.43
N TYR A 5 -21.96 4.88 2.65
CA TYR A 5 -22.08 6.04 3.54
C TYR A 5 -21.42 7.29 2.99
N VAL A 6 -20.32 7.14 2.25
CA VAL A 6 -19.69 8.26 1.55
C VAL A 6 -20.56 8.68 0.37
N ALA A 7 -21.02 7.74 -0.47
CA ALA A 7 -21.84 8.01 -1.65
C ALA A 7 -23.20 8.65 -1.32
N ASP A 8 -23.82 8.27 -0.20
CA ASP A 8 -25.08 8.86 0.28
C ASP A 8 -24.89 10.26 0.91
N GLY A 9 -23.65 10.73 1.03
CA GLY A 9 -23.31 12.00 1.67
C GLY A 9 -23.45 11.98 3.20
N ALA A 10 -23.62 10.81 3.82
CA ALA A 10 -23.61 10.67 5.28
C ALA A 10 -22.22 10.94 5.88
N ALA A 11 -21.16 10.69 5.11
CA ALA A 11 -19.79 11.07 5.40
C ALA A 11 -19.14 11.75 4.18
N ALA A 12 -18.29 12.75 4.41
CA ALA A 12 -17.53 13.40 3.34
C ALA A 12 -16.37 12.54 2.83
N LEU A 13 -15.79 11.72 3.72
CA LEU A 13 -14.60 10.91 3.48
C LEU A 13 -14.79 9.50 4.05
N GLY A 14 -14.14 8.52 3.44
CA GLY A 14 -14.09 7.14 3.92
C GLY A 14 -12.71 6.52 3.71
N VAL A 15 -12.29 5.66 4.65
CA VAL A 15 -11.09 4.84 4.52
C VAL A 15 -11.54 3.39 4.38
N THR A 16 -11.31 2.79 3.22
CA THR A 16 -11.77 1.42 2.92
C THR A 16 -10.93 0.81 1.81
N GLY A 17 -11.09 -0.50 1.58
CA GLY A 17 -10.38 -1.21 0.53
C GLY A 17 -10.89 -0.83 -0.86
N LEU A 18 -9.99 -0.89 -1.86
CA LEU A 18 -10.36 -0.69 -3.25
C LEU A 18 -11.35 -1.77 -3.72
N ASP A 19 -11.15 -3.01 -3.30
CA ASP A 19 -12.07 -4.15 -3.47
C ASP A 19 -13.50 -3.82 -3.03
N GLN A 20 -13.67 -3.31 -1.81
CA GLN A 20 -14.99 -2.95 -1.27
C GLN A 20 -15.64 -1.82 -2.06
N THR A 21 -14.85 -0.85 -2.52
CA THR A 21 -15.35 0.25 -3.34
C THR A 21 -15.79 -0.26 -4.71
N ARG A 22 -14.97 -1.12 -5.36
CA ARG A 22 -15.28 -1.71 -6.66
C ARG A 22 -16.48 -2.65 -6.62
N GLU A 23 -16.69 -3.33 -5.50
CA GLU A 23 -17.85 -4.19 -5.26
C GLU A 23 -19.12 -3.39 -4.97
N SER A 24 -19.04 -2.31 -4.19
CA SER A 24 -20.19 -1.47 -3.88
C SER A 24 -20.81 -0.77 -5.10
N ASP A 25 -20.05 -0.63 -6.19
CA ASP A 25 -20.44 0.00 -7.44
C ASP A 25 -20.97 1.44 -7.29
N VAL A 26 -20.51 2.14 -6.25
CA VAL A 26 -20.79 3.56 -6.03
C VAL A 26 -19.71 4.46 -6.63
N GLU A 27 -20.10 5.67 -7.02
CA GLU A 27 -19.15 6.66 -7.54
C GLU A 27 -18.48 7.44 -6.39
N LEU A 28 -17.19 7.20 -6.19
CA LEU A 28 -16.35 7.90 -5.22
C LEU A 28 -15.10 8.46 -5.89
N VAL A 29 -14.54 9.52 -5.32
CA VAL A 29 -13.25 10.07 -5.74
C VAL A 29 -12.14 9.43 -4.91
N ASP A 30 -11.25 8.69 -5.57
CA ASP A 30 -10.05 8.11 -4.98
C ASP A 30 -8.99 9.21 -4.76
N LEU A 31 -8.73 9.54 -3.49
CA LEU A 31 -7.87 10.66 -3.14
C LEU A 31 -6.42 10.26 -2.88
N LEU A 32 -6.19 9.10 -2.26
CA LEU A 32 -4.88 8.68 -1.79
C LEU A 32 -4.87 7.18 -1.47
N ASP A 33 -3.89 6.45 -2.03
CA ASP A 33 -3.53 5.11 -1.56
C ASP A 33 -2.79 5.21 -0.22
N LEU A 34 -3.20 4.44 0.78
CA LEU A 34 -2.59 4.46 2.11
C LEU A 34 -1.45 3.44 2.26
N GLU A 35 -1.12 2.69 1.21
CA GLU A 35 0.06 1.82 1.15
C GLU A 35 0.07 0.71 2.22
N PHE A 36 -1.11 0.34 2.74
CA PHE A 36 -1.30 -0.79 3.65
C PHE A 36 -2.55 -1.61 3.32
N GLY A 37 -2.61 -2.82 3.89
CA GLY A 37 -3.72 -3.74 3.67
C GLY A 37 -3.72 -4.32 2.26
N GLU A 38 -2.54 -4.46 1.66
CA GLU A 38 -2.36 -5.01 0.31
C GLU A 38 -2.90 -6.44 0.23
N CYS A 39 -3.74 -6.67 -0.78
CA CYS A 39 -4.32 -7.95 -1.08
C CYS A 39 -4.64 -8.06 -2.58
N ARG A 40 -4.97 -9.27 -3.01
CA ARG A 40 -5.43 -9.55 -4.37
C ARG A 40 -6.70 -10.33 -4.31
N LEU A 41 -7.67 -9.98 -5.14
CA LEU A 41 -8.73 -10.91 -5.50
C LEU A 41 -8.19 -11.77 -6.64
N VAL A 42 -8.33 -13.08 -6.52
CA VAL A 42 -7.81 -14.04 -7.48
C VAL A 42 -8.91 -15.01 -7.90
N LEU A 43 -8.89 -15.39 -9.17
CA LEU A 43 -9.61 -16.56 -9.63
C LEU A 43 -8.80 -17.78 -9.22
N ALA A 44 -9.39 -18.69 -8.47
CA ALA A 44 -8.74 -19.93 -8.04
C ALA A 44 -9.62 -21.15 -8.28
N ALA A 45 -9.01 -22.26 -8.65
CA ALA A 45 -9.71 -23.51 -8.95
C ALA A 45 -9.00 -24.71 -8.28
N PRO A 46 -9.68 -25.86 -8.12
CA PRO A 46 -9.05 -27.06 -7.57
C PRO A 46 -7.82 -27.50 -8.36
N GLU A 47 -6.72 -27.81 -7.66
CA GLU A 47 -5.45 -28.27 -8.28
C GLU A 47 -5.64 -29.49 -9.21
N GLU A 48 -6.60 -30.37 -8.89
CA GLU A 48 -6.92 -31.57 -9.68
C GLU A 48 -8.15 -31.39 -10.60
N GLY A 49 -8.73 -30.19 -10.67
CA GLY A 49 -10.01 -29.89 -11.32
C GLY A 49 -9.95 -29.59 -12.82
N GLY A 50 -8.75 -29.38 -13.37
CA GLY A 50 -8.52 -29.19 -14.80
C GLY A 50 -8.83 -27.77 -15.34
N VAL A 51 -9.27 -26.84 -14.48
CA VAL A 51 -9.39 -25.42 -14.82
C VAL A 51 -8.03 -24.75 -14.60
N THR A 52 -7.41 -24.32 -15.69
CA THR A 52 -6.09 -23.68 -15.74
C THR A 52 -6.12 -22.32 -16.44
N ALA A 53 -7.25 -21.97 -17.05
CA ALA A 53 -7.47 -20.66 -17.66
C ALA A 53 -8.93 -20.20 -17.47
N PRO A 54 -9.19 -18.89 -17.42
CA PRO A 54 -10.55 -18.35 -17.24
C PRO A 54 -11.56 -18.83 -18.29
N GLU A 55 -11.12 -19.07 -19.53
CA GLU A 55 -11.97 -19.50 -20.65
C GLU A 55 -12.60 -20.88 -20.45
N GLU A 56 -12.00 -21.71 -19.60
CA GLU A 56 -12.48 -23.05 -19.27
C GLU A 56 -13.71 -23.03 -18.35
N LEU A 57 -14.06 -21.87 -17.80
CA LEU A 57 -15.24 -21.66 -16.96
C LEU A 57 -16.50 -21.24 -17.72
N SER A 58 -16.47 -21.26 -19.07
CA SER A 58 -17.66 -20.95 -19.87
C SER A 58 -18.82 -21.90 -19.56
N GLY A 59 -19.86 -21.38 -18.90
CA GLY A 59 -21.02 -22.17 -18.45
C GLY A 59 -20.76 -23.03 -17.20
N GLY A 60 -19.62 -22.87 -16.54
CA GLY A 60 -19.35 -23.39 -15.19
C GLY A 60 -19.87 -22.44 -14.11
N THR A 61 -19.62 -22.76 -12.85
CA THR A 61 -20.05 -21.97 -11.69
C THR A 61 -18.86 -21.39 -10.94
N VAL A 62 -18.93 -20.11 -10.59
CA VAL A 62 -17.91 -19.40 -9.81
C VAL A 62 -18.51 -18.84 -8.53
N ALA A 63 -17.98 -19.23 -7.37
CA ALA A 63 -18.43 -18.69 -6.09
C ALA A 63 -17.57 -17.50 -5.63
N THR A 64 -18.20 -16.48 -5.03
CA THR A 64 -17.48 -15.29 -4.57
C THR A 64 -18.27 -14.52 -3.50
N GLU A 65 -17.58 -13.76 -2.66
CA GLU A 65 -18.19 -12.70 -1.83
C GLU A 65 -18.24 -11.34 -2.58
N PHE A 66 -17.67 -11.28 -3.80
CA PHE A 66 -17.53 -10.08 -4.61
C PHE A 66 -18.18 -10.27 -6.00
N PRO A 67 -19.51 -10.46 -6.07
CA PRO A 67 -20.20 -10.79 -7.31
C PRO A 67 -19.99 -9.73 -8.40
N ARG A 68 -20.04 -8.43 -8.09
CA ARG A 68 -19.94 -7.37 -9.12
C ARG A 68 -18.53 -7.25 -9.68
N VAL A 69 -17.51 -7.38 -8.82
CA VAL A 69 -16.10 -7.42 -9.29
C VAL A 69 -15.88 -8.64 -10.17
N THR A 70 -16.41 -9.80 -9.76
CA THR A 70 -16.27 -11.06 -10.49
C THR A 70 -16.97 -11.02 -11.85
N GLU A 71 -18.21 -10.53 -11.91
CA GLU A 71 -18.96 -10.35 -13.15
C GLU A 71 -18.21 -9.45 -14.14
N ARG A 72 -17.74 -8.29 -13.67
CA ARG A 72 -16.96 -7.35 -14.49
C ARG A 72 -15.69 -7.98 -15.06
N TYR A 73 -14.97 -8.74 -14.24
CA TYR A 73 -13.78 -9.46 -14.70
C TYR A 73 -14.11 -10.45 -15.83
N PHE A 74 -15.15 -11.26 -15.68
CA PHE A 74 -15.54 -12.22 -16.71
C PHE A 74 -16.10 -11.55 -17.98
N GLU A 75 -16.76 -10.40 -17.86
CA GLU A 75 -17.13 -9.56 -19.00
C GLU A 75 -15.89 -9.08 -19.79
N GLU A 76 -14.82 -8.66 -19.11
CA GLU A 76 -13.56 -8.22 -19.73
C GLU A 76 -12.83 -9.37 -20.43
N VAL A 77 -12.83 -10.56 -19.82
CA VAL A 77 -12.26 -11.79 -20.41
C VAL A 77 -13.12 -12.32 -21.57
N GLY A 78 -14.43 -12.01 -21.59
CA GLY A 78 -15.37 -12.47 -22.60
C GLY A 78 -15.90 -13.90 -22.35
N VAL A 79 -16.01 -14.29 -21.08
CA VAL A 79 -16.51 -15.60 -20.63
C VAL A 79 -17.76 -15.37 -19.77
N ALA A 80 -18.70 -16.31 -19.78
CA ALA A 80 -19.94 -16.19 -19.02
C ALA A 80 -20.15 -17.43 -18.12
N PRO A 81 -19.53 -17.47 -16.93
CA PRO A 81 -19.89 -18.44 -15.89
C PRO A 81 -21.17 -18.02 -15.15
N ASP A 82 -21.75 -18.94 -14.40
CA ASP A 82 -22.77 -18.66 -13.39
C ASP A 82 -22.07 -18.17 -12.11
N VAL A 83 -22.16 -16.87 -11.82
CA VAL A 83 -21.56 -16.26 -10.62
C VAL A 83 -22.54 -16.39 -9.45
N ILE A 84 -22.11 -17.05 -8.38
CA ILE A 84 -22.92 -17.24 -7.17
C ILE A 84 -22.30 -16.51 -5.98
N GLU A 85 -23.12 -15.68 -5.33
CA GLU A 85 -22.73 -14.98 -4.12
C GLU A 85 -22.77 -15.92 -2.90
N VAL A 86 -21.71 -15.90 -2.09
CA VAL A 86 -21.64 -16.60 -0.81
C VAL A 86 -21.25 -15.63 0.30
N SER A 87 -21.67 -15.90 1.53
CA SER A 87 -21.43 -15.01 2.68
C SER A 87 -20.28 -15.51 3.58
N GLY A 88 -19.26 -16.14 2.98
CA GLY A 88 -18.08 -16.65 3.65
C GLY A 88 -17.83 -18.15 3.43
N ALA A 89 -16.61 -18.58 3.79
CA ALA A 89 -16.08 -19.91 3.51
C ALA A 89 -16.11 -20.27 2.01
N THR A 90 -15.88 -19.27 1.16
CA THR A 90 -15.86 -19.36 -0.30
C THR A 90 -14.91 -20.47 -0.76
N GLU A 91 -13.76 -20.61 -0.09
CA GLU A 91 -12.73 -21.62 -0.36
C GLU A 91 -13.17 -23.07 -0.19
N LEU A 92 -14.30 -23.32 0.50
CA LEU A 92 -14.87 -24.65 0.64
C LEU A 92 -15.79 -25.05 -0.50
N THR A 93 -16.34 -24.08 -1.24
CA THR A 93 -17.39 -24.34 -2.25
C THR A 93 -16.98 -25.33 -3.35
N PRO A 94 -15.72 -25.38 -3.83
CA PRO A 94 -15.33 -26.40 -4.81
C PRO A 94 -15.26 -27.80 -4.23
N ASN A 95 -14.86 -27.93 -2.96
CA ASN A 95 -14.74 -29.24 -2.29
C ASN A 95 -16.10 -29.90 -1.99
N VAL A 96 -17.21 -29.15 -2.06
CA VAL A 96 -18.58 -29.64 -1.85
C VAL A 96 -19.43 -29.61 -3.12
N ASP A 97 -18.78 -29.50 -4.29
CA ASP A 97 -19.40 -29.49 -5.62
C ASP A 97 -20.45 -28.37 -5.80
N ILE A 98 -20.25 -27.22 -5.14
CA ILE A 98 -21.12 -26.03 -5.29
C ILE A 98 -20.63 -25.13 -6.43
N ALA A 99 -19.33 -25.04 -6.66
CA ALA A 99 -18.72 -24.22 -7.71
C ALA A 99 -17.49 -24.91 -8.30
N ASP A 100 -17.19 -24.61 -9.57
CA ASP A 100 -16.00 -25.14 -10.27
C ASP A 100 -14.74 -24.33 -9.92
N ALA A 101 -14.91 -23.04 -9.62
CA ALA A 101 -13.86 -22.13 -9.21
C ALA A 101 -14.41 -21.08 -8.22
N ILE A 102 -13.51 -20.28 -7.67
CA ILE A 102 -13.84 -19.17 -6.77
C ILE A 102 -13.15 -17.89 -7.21
N VAL A 103 -13.76 -16.75 -6.91
CA VAL A 103 -13.03 -15.47 -6.83
C VAL A 103 -13.02 -15.04 -5.38
N ASP A 104 -11.83 -14.97 -4.79
CA ASP A 104 -11.66 -14.68 -3.37
C ASP A 104 -10.38 -13.86 -3.10
N ILE A 105 -10.36 -13.20 -1.95
CA ILE A 105 -9.23 -12.41 -1.48
C ILE A 105 -8.09 -13.30 -0.97
N THR A 106 -6.86 -12.93 -1.32
CA THR A 106 -5.65 -13.59 -0.84
C THR A 106 -4.54 -12.58 -0.56
N SER A 107 -3.78 -12.82 0.50
CA SER A 107 -2.55 -12.07 0.81
C SER A 107 -1.31 -12.97 0.73
N THR A 108 -1.34 -14.12 1.42
CA THR A 108 -0.19 -15.06 1.46
C THR A 108 -0.42 -16.34 0.66
N GLY A 109 -1.64 -16.57 0.15
CA GLY A 109 -2.03 -17.82 -0.50
C GLY A 109 -2.25 -19.00 0.44
N THR A 110 -2.07 -18.82 1.76
CA THR A 110 -2.18 -19.93 2.73
C THR A 110 -3.58 -20.58 2.73
N THR A 111 -4.65 -19.78 2.69
CA THR A 111 -6.03 -20.29 2.66
C THR A 111 -6.31 -21.15 1.43
N LEU A 112 -5.88 -20.70 0.24
CA LEU A 112 -6.03 -21.44 -1.01
C LEU A 112 -5.31 -22.79 -0.95
N ARG A 113 -4.05 -22.78 -0.50
CA ARG A 113 -3.25 -24.01 -0.35
C ARG A 113 -3.85 -25.00 0.63
N MET A 114 -4.39 -24.53 1.77
CA MET A 114 -5.05 -25.41 2.74
C MET A 114 -6.29 -26.12 2.16
N ASN A 115 -6.90 -25.53 1.14
CA ASN A 115 -8.09 -26.06 0.46
C ASN A 115 -7.80 -26.70 -0.91
N ARG A 116 -6.50 -26.88 -1.26
CA ARG A 116 -6.03 -27.43 -2.54
C ARG A 116 -6.53 -26.65 -3.75
N LEU A 117 -6.46 -25.33 -3.65
CA LEU A 117 -6.80 -24.40 -4.72
C LEU A 117 -5.53 -23.76 -5.29
N GLU A 118 -5.45 -23.69 -6.61
CA GLU A 118 -4.40 -23.00 -7.35
C GLU A 118 -4.96 -21.71 -7.96
N VAL A 119 -4.13 -20.65 -7.97
CA VAL A 119 -4.48 -19.38 -8.63
C VAL A 119 -4.43 -19.58 -10.13
N VAL A 120 -5.56 -19.31 -10.79
CA VAL A 120 -5.73 -19.34 -12.25
C VAL A 120 -5.40 -17.97 -12.84
N ASP A 121 -5.90 -16.89 -12.23
CA ASP A 121 -5.66 -15.53 -12.68
C ASP A 121 -5.81 -14.50 -11.56
N GLU A 122 -5.28 -13.29 -11.77
CA GLU A 122 -5.44 -12.14 -10.89
C GLU A 122 -6.63 -11.29 -11.35
N VAL A 123 -7.59 -11.05 -10.45
CA VAL A 123 -8.84 -10.34 -10.75
C VAL A 123 -8.72 -8.85 -10.40
N LEU A 124 -8.17 -8.54 -9.22
CA LEU A 124 -8.03 -7.17 -8.74
C LEU A 124 -6.88 -7.09 -7.73
N GLU A 125 -5.94 -6.17 -7.93
CA GLU A 125 -5.03 -5.72 -6.87
C GLU A 125 -5.73 -4.65 -6.02
N SER A 126 -5.66 -4.77 -4.69
CA SER A 126 -6.36 -3.89 -3.76
C SER A 126 -5.47 -3.48 -2.60
N SER A 127 -5.72 -2.28 -2.09
CA SER A 127 -5.09 -1.64 -0.94
C SER A 127 -6.15 -0.83 -0.18
N VAL A 128 -5.84 -0.40 1.04
CA VAL A 128 -6.69 0.55 1.76
C VAL A 128 -6.43 1.96 1.24
N ARG A 129 -7.51 2.68 0.92
CA ARG A 129 -7.43 4.01 0.29
C ARG A 129 -8.37 5.00 0.97
N LEU A 130 -8.05 6.29 0.83
CA LEU A 130 -8.89 7.40 1.23
C LEU A 130 -9.78 7.81 0.04
N PHE A 131 -11.09 7.75 0.24
CA PHE A 131 -12.09 8.16 -0.75
C PHE A 131 -12.89 9.37 -0.27
N ALA A 132 -13.41 10.15 -1.22
CA ALA A 132 -14.32 11.26 -0.96
C ALA A 132 -15.61 11.15 -1.78
N HIS A 133 -16.66 11.79 -1.26
CA HIS A 133 -17.85 12.05 -2.05
C HIS A 133 -17.53 13.07 -3.16
N PRO A 134 -18.00 12.88 -4.41
CA PRO A 134 -17.65 13.76 -5.54
C PRO A 134 -17.88 15.25 -5.30
N ASP A 135 -19.02 15.62 -4.68
CA ASP A 135 -19.38 17.03 -4.46
C ASP A 135 -18.43 17.81 -3.52
N VAL A 136 -17.63 17.11 -2.71
CA VAL A 136 -16.75 17.72 -1.72
C VAL A 136 -15.27 17.39 -1.93
N ALA A 137 -14.93 16.66 -3.00
CA ALA A 137 -13.56 16.24 -3.27
C ALA A 137 -12.58 17.43 -3.41
N ASP A 138 -13.07 18.55 -3.97
CA ASP A 138 -12.31 19.79 -4.13
C ASP A 138 -12.39 20.74 -2.91
N ASP A 139 -13.07 20.33 -1.82
CA ASP A 139 -13.15 21.15 -0.61
C ASP A 139 -11.76 21.33 0.02
N PRO A 140 -11.34 22.56 0.37
CA PRO A 140 -10.04 22.81 1.01
C PRO A 140 -9.80 21.97 2.27
N LYS A 141 -10.86 21.62 3.01
CA LYS A 141 -10.78 20.78 4.21
C LYS A 141 -10.45 19.33 3.86
N VAL A 142 -11.00 18.81 2.77
CA VAL A 142 -10.64 17.48 2.23
C VAL A 142 -9.17 17.48 1.81
N GLY A 143 -8.72 18.54 1.13
CA GLY A 143 -7.31 18.76 0.82
C GLY A 143 -6.40 18.71 2.06
N GLN A 144 -6.79 19.37 3.15
CA GLN A 144 -6.04 19.33 4.42
C GLN A 144 -5.94 17.92 5.02
N VAL A 145 -7.03 17.13 4.95
CA VAL A 145 -7.01 15.74 5.44
C VAL A 145 -6.10 14.89 4.55
N ARG A 146 -6.21 15.00 3.23
CA ARG A 146 -5.32 14.30 2.29
C ARG A 146 -3.85 14.61 2.56
N THR A 147 -3.50 15.89 2.70
CA THR A 147 -2.12 16.30 3.06
C THR A 147 -1.68 15.74 4.41
N ALA A 148 -2.57 15.71 5.41
CA ALA A 148 -2.23 15.15 6.71
C ALA A 148 -1.93 13.64 6.66
N PHE A 149 -2.68 12.87 5.85
CA PHE A 149 -2.42 11.45 5.64
C PHE A 149 -1.14 11.23 4.83
N ARG A 150 -1.00 11.93 3.70
CA ARG A 150 0.21 11.86 2.86
C ARG A 150 1.47 12.17 3.66
N SER A 151 1.41 13.11 4.61
CA SER A 151 2.57 13.45 5.42
C SER A 151 3.10 12.33 6.31
N VAL A 152 2.23 11.37 6.69
CA VAL A 152 2.64 10.19 7.44
C VAL A 152 3.31 9.19 6.50
N LEU A 153 2.75 9.00 5.30
CA LEU A 153 3.30 8.13 4.27
C LEU A 153 4.68 8.62 3.80
N ASP A 154 4.85 9.92 3.57
CA ASP A 154 6.13 10.50 3.17
C ASP A 154 7.22 10.34 4.25
N ALA A 155 6.82 10.28 5.52
CA ALA A 155 7.73 10.04 6.64
C ALA A 155 8.04 8.56 6.87
N GLU A 156 7.21 7.65 6.36
CA GLU A 156 7.37 6.22 6.54
C GLU A 156 8.67 5.74 5.88
N GLY A 157 9.42 4.89 6.60
CA GLY A 157 10.73 4.43 6.15
C GLY A 157 11.80 5.53 6.08
N LYS A 158 11.57 6.72 6.67
CA LYS A 158 12.59 7.78 6.77
C LYS A 158 13.15 7.91 8.18
N ARG A 159 14.40 8.33 8.25
CA ARG A 159 15.11 8.62 9.50
C ARG A 159 15.82 9.95 9.41
N TYR A 160 15.77 10.68 10.51
CA TYR A 160 16.49 11.92 10.66
C TYR A 160 17.81 11.66 11.38
N LEU A 161 18.91 12.04 10.74
CA LEU A 161 20.26 11.93 11.26
C LEU A 161 20.77 13.32 11.65
N MET A 162 21.39 13.39 12.82
CA MET A 162 22.15 14.54 13.31
C MET A 162 23.53 14.06 13.71
N MET A 163 24.58 14.77 13.31
CA MET A 163 25.95 14.39 13.64
C MET A 163 26.85 15.62 13.72
N ASN A 164 27.97 15.47 14.41
CA ASN A 164 29.06 16.44 14.37
C ASN A 164 30.04 16.03 13.27
N VAL A 165 30.55 17.01 12.51
CA VAL A 165 31.47 16.79 11.38
C VAL A 165 32.53 17.88 11.39
N PRO A 166 33.84 17.54 11.40
CA PRO A 166 34.90 18.53 11.20
C PRO A 166 34.72 19.26 9.87
N GLU A 167 34.93 20.58 9.82
CA GLU A 167 34.73 21.40 8.61
C GLU A 167 35.48 20.85 7.39
N GLU A 168 36.69 20.32 7.59
CA GLU A 168 37.52 19.72 6.54
C GLU A 168 36.96 18.42 5.95
N ALA A 169 36.06 17.74 6.66
CA ALA A 169 35.45 16.47 6.29
C ALA A 169 34.03 16.63 5.73
N LEU A 170 33.50 17.86 5.67
CA LEU A 170 32.14 18.12 5.23
C LEU A 170 31.84 17.61 3.82
N ASP A 171 32.79 17.77 2.89
CA ASP A 171 32.61 17.34 1.50
C ASP A 171 32.56 15.82 1.38
N ASP A 172 33.40 15.08 2.13
CA ASP A 172 33.38 13.62 2.17
C ASP A 172 32.05 13.11 2.76
N VAL A 173 31.51 13.77 3.79
CA VAL A 173 30.19 13.44 4.35
C VAL A 173 29.06 13.73 3.36
N ARG A 174 29.12 14.82 2.59
CA ARG A 174 28.12 15.14 1.56
C ARG A 174 28.05 14.11 0.44
N ASP A 175 29.17 13.49 0.09
CA ASP A 175 29.23 12.42 -0.90
C ASP A 175 28.54 11.14 -0.40
N VAL A 176 28.56 10.88 0.91
CA VAL A 176 27.87 9.73 1.54
C VAL A 176 26.37 9.98 1.68
N ILE A 177 25.95 11.19 2.05
CA ILE A 177 24.54 11.54 2.34
C ILE A 177 24.09 12.83 1.64
N PRO A 178 23.68 12.76 0.36
CA PRO A 178 23.17 13.93 -0.34
C PRO A 178 21.85 14.46 0.26
N GLY A 179 21.03 13.59 0.88
CA GLY A 179 19.73 13.95 1.44
C GLY A 179 18.68 14.36 0.38
N MET A 180 17.46 14.69 0.83
CA MET A 180 16.37 15.07 -0.09
C MET A 180 16.55 16.46 -0.73
N GLY A 181 17.32 17.35 -0.10
CA GLY A 181 17.61 18.70 -0.59
C GLY A 181 19.00 19.20 -0.22
N GLY A 182 19.92 18.30 0.11
CA GLY A 182 21.20 18.61 0.74
C GLY A 182 21.14 18.50 2.28
N PRO A 183 22.26 18.22 2.96
CA PRO A 183 22.33 18.31 4.40
C PRO A 183 22.25 19.76 4.88
N THR A 184 21.57 19.99 6.00
CA THR A 184 21.61 21.26 6.73
C THR A 184 22.88 21.31 7.56
N VAL A 185 23.62 22.43 7.50
CA VAL A 185 24.91 22.61 8.17
C VAL A 185 24.83 23.84 9.08
N MET A 186 25.22 23.69 10.35
CA MET A 186 25.24 24.76 11.35
C MET A 186 26.56 24.75 12.13
N ASP A 187 27.01 25.92 12.57
CA ASP A 187 28.20 26.04 13.42
C ASP A 187 27.92 25.55 14.85
N VAL A 188 28.83 24.77 15.44
CA VAL A 188 28.76 24.38 16.85
C VAL A 188 29.45 25.44 17.71
N ALA A 189 28.74 25.97 18.71
CA ALA A 189 29.27 27.05 19.54
C ALA A 189 30.16 26.53 20.68
N GLY A 190 31.37 27.08 20.80
CA GLY A 190 32.23 26.89 21.98
C GLY A 190 33.31 25.83 21.87
N GLU A 191 33.48 25.23 20.69
CA GLU A 191 34.64 24.41 20.36
C GLU A 191 35.66 25.27 19.58
N ASP A 192 36.94 25.18 19.97
CA ASP A 192 38.03 25.90 19.30
C ASP A 192 38.42 25.25 17.95
N ASP A 193 37.83 24.09 17.65
CA ASP A 193 38.02 23.28 16.45
C ASP A 193 36.74 23.38 15.61
N GLY A 194 36.85 23.72 14.32
CA GLY A 194 35.73 24.03 13.41
C GLY A 194 34.77 22.86 13.12
N ASP A 195 34.09 22.35 14.13
CA ASP A 195 33.10 21.30 14.01
C ASP A 195 31.72 21.88 13.63
N LEU A 196 31.04 21.15 12.76
CA LEU A 196 29.75 21.49 12.17
C LEU A 196 28.70 20.48 12.61
N ALA A 197 27.51 20.97 12.97
CA ALA A 197 26.33 20.13 13.13
C ALA A 197 25.69 19.91 11.76
N VAL A 198 25.66 18.65 11.32
CA VAL A 198 25.11 18.22 10.04
C VAL A 198 23.83 17.43 10.25
N HIS A 199 22.73 17.90 9.67
CA HIS A 199 21.42 17.27 9.76
C HIS A 199 20.95 16.80 8.38
N VAL A 200 20.42 15.58 8.28
CA VAL A 200 19.93 15.01 7.03
C VAL A 200 18.76 14.05 7.25
N VAL A 201 17.90 13.89 6.24
CA VAL A 201 16.90 12.82 6.18
C VAL A 201 17.38 11.76 5.20
N VAL A 202 17.38 10.50 5.63
CA VAL A 202 17.80 9.33 4.83
C VAL A 202 16.73 8.25 4.87
N ASP A 203 16.86 7.26 4.00
CA ASP A 203 16.05 6.05 4.07
C ASP A 203 16.47 5.18 5.26
N GLU A 204 15.50 4.65 6.01
CA GLU A 204 15.73 3.79 7.16
C GLU A 204 16.60 2.58 6.80
N ARG A 205 16.43 2.04 5.59
CA ARG A 205 17.17 0.86 5.13
C ARG A 205 18.66 1.14 4.96
N GLU A 206 19.02 2.39 4.68
CA GLU A 206 20.40 2.82 4.45
C GLU A 206 21.12 3.18 5.76
N VAL A 207 20.40 3.45 6.84
CA VAL A 207 20.97 3.95 8.12
C VAL A 207 22.11 3.05 8.63
N PHE A 208 21.94 1.73 8.58
CA PHE A 208 22.95 0.79 9.08
C PHE A 208 24.22 0.75 8.24
N GLU A 209 24.11 1.04 6.93
CA GLU A 209 25.24 1.05 5.99
C GLU A 209 25.96 2.41 6.02
N VAL A 210 25.18 3.49 6.11
CA VAL A 210 25.65 4.87 6.07
C VAL A 210 26.38 5.27 7.35
N ILE A 211 25.94 4.87 8.55
CA ILE A 211 26.57 5.30 9.81
C ILE A 211 28.07 4.93 9.89
N PRO A 212 28.51 3.70 9.57
CA PRO A 212 29.92 3.37 9.50
C PRO A 212 30.72 4.22 8.50
N GLU A 213 30.16 4.51 7.33
CA GLU A 213 30.80 5.33 6.29
C GLU A 213 30.96 6.78 6.76
N LEU A 214 29.91 7.35 7.36
CA LEU A 214 29.95 8.67 7.99
C LEU A 214 31.03 8.75 9.07
N LYS A 215 31.14 7.73 9.93
CA LYS A 215 32.20 7.67 10.95
C LYS A 215 33.59 7.57 10.35
N ALA A 216 33.76 6.81 9.26
CA ALA A 216 35.02 6.71 8.54
C ALA A 216 35.40 8.03 7.85
N ALA A 217 34.40 8.79 7.40
CA ALA A 217 34.54 10.14 6.86
C ALA A 217 34.78 11.21 7.94
N GLY A 218 34.77 10.87 9.24
CA GLY A 218 35.08 11.79 10.33
C GLY A 218 33.87 12.29 11.13
N ALA A 219 32.65 11.86 10.81
CA ALA A 219 31.48 12.19 11.60
C ALA A 219 31.51 11.55 12.99
N SER A 220 31.04 12.27 14.00
CA SER A 220 30.94 11.83 15.39
C SER A 220 29.54 12.11 15.95
N ASP A 221 29.24 11.52 17.11
CA ASP A 221 27.98 11.72 17.85
C ASP A 221 26.69 11.60 17.01
N VAL A 222 26.67 10.63 16.09
CA VAL A 222 25.52 10.40 15.19
C VAL A 222 24.28 9.97 15.98
N LEU A 223 23.26 10.82 15.96
CA LEU A 223 21.92 10.57 16.47
C LEU A 223 20.98 10.17 15.33
N VAL A 224 20.15 9.16 15.57
CA VAL A 224 19.12 8.70 14.65
C VAL A 224 17.77 8.87 15.33
N THR A 225 16.83 9.54 14.66
CA THR A 225 15.50 9.80 15.19
C THR A 225 14.42 9.50 14.15
N GLU A 226 13.26 9.06 14.62
CA GLU A 226 12.10 8.81 13.77
C GLU A 226 11.45 10.14 13.36
N ILE A 227 10.90 10.16 12.16
CA ILE A 227 10.12 11.28 11.65
C ILE A 227 8.65 10.86 11.69
N GLU A 228 7.82 11.57 12.45
CA GLU A 228 6.39 11.25 12.50
C GLU A 228 5.64 11.73 11.26
N ARG A 229 6.07 12.87 10.69
CA ARG A 229 5.45 13.52 9.53
C ARG A 229 6.47 14.28 8.71
N LEU A 230 6.34 14.19 7.39
CA LEU A 230 7.09 14.92 6.40
C LEU A 230 6.09 15.59 5.45
N VAL A 231 6.16 16.90 5.25
CA VAL A 231 5.22 17.63 4.39
C VAL A 231 6.01 18.29 3.27
N GLU A 232 5.71 17.91 2.02
CA GLU A 232 6.25 18.53 0.80
C GLU A 232 5.29 19.55 0.18
#